data_AF-A0A7M1PZ62-F1
#
_entry.id   AF-A0A7M1PZ62-F1
#
_cell.length_a   1.000
_cell.length_b   1.000
_cell.length_c   1.000
_cell.angle_alpha   90.00
_cell.angle_beta   90.00
_cell.angle_gamma   90.00
#
_symmetry.space_group_name_H-M   'P 1'
#
loop_
_entity.id
_entity.type
_entity.pdbx_description
1 polymer ?
#
loop_
_entity_poly.entity_id
_entity_poly.type
_entity_poly.pdbx_seq_one_letter_code
_entity_poly.pdbx_strand_id
1 'polypeptide(L)'
;MNSLQVFNNSEFGQVRSLVIDNEPWFVAGDICKCLGVGNPSQALNRLDEDEKNTIILNEGIGNPYKSAVNEYGLYNLILGSRKPEAKKFKRWVTHEVLPSIRKTGSYISKDVKYLDQLQGVKFVADDLKVNQGSRILMYQKACKANNVDSSFLPAYSEEKLTKSLTDLLKQFNVEHSARSFNTKLIKAGIVEIATRPSTKAPSGFKNFKRLTDKGLKYGKNLISPSNQRETQPHYYIDTFQELVDKVSKN
;
A
#
# COMPACT_ATOMS: atom_id res chain seq x y z
N MET A 1 25.21 7.51 24.70
CA MET A 1 24.30 8.36 25.50
C MET A 1 22.97 7.61 25.58
N ASN A 2 22.63 7.07 26.75
CA ASN A 2 21.37 6.36 26.94
C ASN A 2 20.26 7.41 27.13
N SER A 3 19.39 7.56 26.14
CA SER A 3 18.28 8.51 26.22
C SER A 3 17.14 7.93 27.05
N LEU A 4 16.60 8.76 27.96
CA LEU A 4 15.40 8.44 28.72
C LEU A 4 14.22 8.31 27.74
N GLN A 5 13.58 7.15 27.75
CA GLN A 5 12.32 6.92 27.06
C GLN A 5 11.18 6.90 28.06
N VAL A 6 10.06 7.48 27.67
CA VAL A 6 8.86 7.57 28.49
C VAL A 6 7.74 6.90 27.74
N PHE A 7 7.30 5.75 28.24
CA PHE A 7 6.09 5.09 27.78
C PHE A 7 4.89 5.71 28.49
N ASN A 8 3.95 6.25 27.73
CA ASN A 8 2.73 6.83 28.27
C ASN A 8 1.51 6.08 27.73
N ASN A 9 0.63 5.64 28.61
CA ASN A 9 -0.60 4.96 28.26
C ASN A 9 -1.76 5.52 29.10
N SER A 10 -2.88 5.86 28.44
CA SER A 10 -4.05 6.45 29.10
C SER A 10 -4.72 5.53 30.12
N GLU A 11 -4.58 4.21 29.99
CA GLU A 11 -5.12 3.21 30.93
C GLU A 11 -4.11 2.81 32.02
N PHE A 12 -2.82 2.75 31.70
CA PHE A 12 -1.80 2.17 32.59
C PHE A 12 -0.86 3.20 33.23
N GLY A 13 -0.87 4.44 32.77
CA GLY A 13 0.01 5.51 33.28
C GLY A 13 1.35 5.60 32.54
N GLN A 14 2.32 6.20 33.21
CA GLN A 14 3.63 6.54 32.65
C GLN A 14 4.71 5.63 33.24
N VAL A 15 5.51 5.00 32.37
CA VAL A 15 6.67 4.18 32.74
C VAL A 15 7.90 4.73 32.06
N ARG A 16 8.90 5.11 32.86
CA ARG A 16 10.22 5.53 32.36
C ARG A 16 11.12 4.34 32.10
N SER A 17 11.95 4.44 31.07
CA SER A 17 12.96 3.43 30.75
C SER A 17 14.23 4.02 30.16
N LEU A 18 15.30 3.23 30.19
CA LEU A 18 16.58 3.45 29.53
C LEU A 18 16.96 2.19 28.76
N VAL A 19 17.72 2.35 27.68
CA VAL A 19 18.39 1.21 27.03
C VAL A 19 19.83 1.14 27.57
N ILE A 20 20.22 0.00 28.11
CA ILE A 20 21.58 -0.27 28.61
C ILE A 20 22.01 -1.60 28.00
N ASP A 21 23.18 -1.63 27.34
CA ASP A 21 23.69 -2.82 26.64
C ASP A 21 22.68 -3.45 25.67
N ASN A 22 21.93 -2.59 24.96
CA ASN A 22 20.87 -2.97 24.03
C ASN A 22 19.64 -3.65 24.66
N GLU A 23 19.55 -3.68 25.99
CA GLU A 23 18.42 -4.20 26.76
C GLU A 23 17.63 -3.07 27.42
N PRO A 24 16.29 -3.13 27.43
CA PRO A 24 15.47 -2.11 28.08
C PRO A 24 15.42 -2.32 29.60
N TRP A 25 15.67 -1.24 30.34
CA TRP A 25 15.56 -1.15 31.79
C TRP A 25 14.46 -0.17 32.17
N PHE A 26 13.50 -0.61 32.96
CA PHE A 26 12.30 0.14 33.32
C PHE A 26 12.32 0.54 34.79
N VAL A 27 11.92 1.78 35.10
CA VAL A 27 11.86 2.26 36.49
C VAL A 27 10.84 1.46 37.29
N ALA A 28 11.32 0.73 38.30
CA ALA A 28 10.51 -0.18 39.10
C ALA A 28 9.38 0.52 39.87
N GLY A 29 9.65 1.74 40.36
CA GLY A 29 8.66 2.55 41.06
C GLY A 29 7.45 2.89 40.19
N ASP A 30 7.68 3.19 38.91
CA ASP A 30 6.61 3.51 37.97
C ASP A 30 5.76 2.26 37.71
N ILE A 31 6.41 1.11 37.44
CA ILE A 31 5.73 -0.17 37.25
C ILE A 31 4.90 -0.52 38.48
N CYS A 32 5.46 -0.41 39.68
CA CYS A 32 4.74 -0.72 40.92
C CYS A 32 3.53 0.21 41.10
N LYS A 33 3.65 1.49 40.76
CA LYS A 33 2.52 2.43 40.77
C LYS A 33 1.43 2.01 39.77
N CYS A 34 1.79 1.69 38.53
CA CYS A 34 0.87 1.17 37.51
C CYS A 34 0.17 -0.11 38.00
N LEU A 35 0.92 -1.04 38.59
CA LEU A 35 0.41 -2.31 39.13
C LEU A 35 -0.28 -2.16 40.50
N GLY A 36 -0.26 -0.98 41.12
CA GLY A 36 -0.82 -0.72 42.47
C GLY A 36 -0.16 -1.55 43.56
N VAL A 37 1.12 -1.85 43.40
CA VAL A 37 1.95 -2.51 44.40
C VAL A 37 2.44 -1.44 45.37
N GLY A 38 1.93 -1.48 46.61
CA GLY A 38 2.20 -0.45 47.62
C GLY A 38 3.63 -0.42 48.15
N ASN A 39 4.38 -1.52 48.02
CA ASN A 39 5.77 -1.60 48.47
C ASN A 39 6.68 -2.09 47.33
N PRO A 40 7.30 -1.17 46.56
CA PRO A 40 8.23 -1.50 45.48
C PRO A 40 9.41 -2.36 45.94
N SER A 41 9.97 -2.10 47.12
CA SER A 41 11.11 -2.87 47.64
C SER A 41 10.74 -4.34 47.87
N GLN A 42 9.54 -4.61 48.40
CA GLN A 42 9.07 -5.99 48.55
C GLN A 42 8.83 -6.67 47.19
N ALA A 43 8.38 -5.91 46.19
CA ALA A 43 8.18 -6.43 44.84
C ALA A 43 9.52 -6.83 44.19
N LEU A 44 10.54 -5.99 44.35
CA LEU A 44 11.89 -6.20 43.85
C LEU A 44 12.63 -7.34 44.55
N ASN A 45 12.36 -7.60 45.83
CA ASN A 45 12.94 -8.72 46.56
C ASN A 45 12.50 -10.10 46.03
N ARG A 46 11.46 -10.15 45.19
CA ARG A 46 11.01 -11.39 44.55
C ARG A 46 11.70 -11.67 43.21
N LEU A 47 12.49 -10.71 42.73
CA LEU A 47 13.22 -10.79 41.47
C LEU A 47 14.65 -11.25 41.74
N ASP A 48 15.17 -12.01 40.80
CA ASP A 48 16.56 -12.46 40.82
C ASP A 48 17.52 -11.26 40.64
N GLU A 49 18.79 -11.44 41.00
CA GLU A 49 19.77 -10.34 40.98
C GLU A 49 20.06 -9.81 39.57
N ASP A 50 19.90 -10.64 38.54
CA ASP A 50 20.03 -10.25 37.13
C ASP A 50 18.82 -9.50 36.58
N GLU A 51 17.67 -9.58 37.26
CA GLU A 51 16.42 -8.93 36.85
C GLU A 51 16.28 -7.49 37.37
N LYS A 52 17.15 -7.05 38.28
CA LYS A 52 17.08 -5.75 38.95
C LYS A 52 18.42 -5.01 38.89
N ASN A 53 18.36 -3.69 38.80
CA ASN A 53 19.55 -2.85 38.79
C ASN A 53 19.22 -1.45 39.35
N THR A 54 20.24 -0.64 39.57
CA THR A 54 20.10 0.78 39.88
C THR A 54 20.57 1.60 38.70
N ILE A 55 19.67 2.39 38.14
CA ILE A 55 19.96 3.30 37.02
C ILE A 55 20.03 4.74 37.51
N ILE A 56 20.80 5.57 36.81
CA ILE A 56 20.94 6.99 37.09
C ILE A 56 20.03 7.78 36.15
N LEU A 57 19.08 8.51 36.70
CA LEU A 57 18.19 9.42 35.98
C LEU A 57 18.39 10.85 36.48
N ASN A 58 18.96 11.70 35.62
CA ASN A 58 19.20 13.11 35.89
C ASN A 58 17.96 13.95 35.56
N GLU A 59 16.95 13.91 36.44
CA GLU A 59 15.68 14.62 36.28
C GLU A 59 15.62 15.96 37.05
N GLY A 60 16.76 16.48 37.49
CA GLY A 60 16.86 17.71 38.28
C GLY A 60 16.86 17.44 39.79
N ILE A 61 15.71 17.62 40.47
CA ILE A 61 15.62 17.59 41.93
C ILE A 61 15.23 16.20 42.45
N GLY A 62 16.05 15.64 43.34
CA GLY A 62 15.78 14.39 44.05
C GLY A 62 16.90 13.36 43.89
N ASN A 63 16.71 12.16 44.45
CA ASN A 63 17.68 11.08 44.32
C ASN A 63 17.77 10.63 42.83
N PRO A 64 18.93 10.77 42.17
CA PRO A 64 19.09 10.36 40.77
C PRO A 64 19.15 8.84 40.61
N TYR A 65 19.46 8.09 41.67
CA TYR A 65 19.50 6.63 41.66
C TYR A 65 18.09 6.06 41.77
N LYS A 66 17.64 5.35 40.74
CA LYS A 66 16.35 4.67 40.70
C LYS A 66 16.55 3.17 40.54
N SER A 67 15.79 2.39 41.31
CA SER A 67 15.68 0.95 41.05
C SER A 67 14.96 0.73 39.72
N ALA A 68 15.53 -0.14 38.90
CA ALA A 68 15.00 -0.55 37.61
C ALA A 68 14.98 -2.07 37.48
N VAL A 69 14.15 -2.54 36.57
CA VAL A 69 14.04 -3.96 36.20
C VAL A 69 14.19 -4.11 34.70
N ASN A 70 14.77 -5.21 34.26
CA ASN A 70 14.82 -5.54 32.84
C ASN A 70 13.45 -6.08 32.36
N GLU A 71 13.37 -6.52 31.10
CA GLU A 71 12.14 -7.05 30.53
C GLU A 71 11.64 -8.33 31.24
N TYR A 72 12.54 -9.20 31.69
CA TYR A 72 12.19 -10.40 32.46
C TYR A 72 11.55 -10.05 33.80
N GLY A 73 12.19 -9.17 34.57
CA GLY A 73 11.67 -8.69 35.85
C GLY A 73 10.33 -7.97 35.70
N LEU A 74 10.15 -7.18 34.63
CA LEU A 74 8.87 -6.57 34.28
C LEU A 74 7.78 -7.62 34.09
N TYR A 75 8.04 -8.67 33.31
CA TYR A 75 7.08 -9.75 33.10
C TYR A 75 6.76 -10.50 34.39
N ASN A 76 7.76 -10.80 35.22
CA ASN A 76 7.53 -11.42 36.54
C ASN A 76 6.58 -10.59 37.41
N LEU A 77 6.79 -9.27 37.48
CA LEU A 77 5.91 -8.37 38.23
C LEU A 77 4.48 -8.34 37.66
N ILE A 78 4.32 -8.25 36.34
CA ILE A 78 3.00 -8.23 35.69
C ILE A 78 2.28 -9.57 35.87
N LEU A 79 2.98 -10.68 35.68
CA LEU A 79 2.42 -12.03 35.82
C LEU A 79 2.08 -12.34 37.29
N GLY A 80 2.76 -11.75 38.26
CA GLY A 80 2.40 -11.84 39.68
C GLY A 80 1.23 -10.94 40.11
N SER A 81 0.86 -9.94 39.31
CA SER A 81 -0.14 -8.94 39.69
C SER A 81 -1.59 -9.47 39.67
N ARG A 82 -2.40 -8.97 40.61
CA ARG A 82 -3.84 -9.26 40.76
C ARG A 82 -4.74 -8.18 40.16
N LYS A 83 -4.18 -7.10 39.60
CA LYS A 83 -4.97 -6.02 39.01
C LYS A 83 -5.75 -6.46 37.76
N PRO A 84 -6.97 -5.94 37.54
CA PRO A 84 -7.75 -6.21 36.32
C PRO A 84 -6.97 -5.93 35.03
N GLU A 85 -6.17 -4.87 35.02
CA GLU A 85 -5.33 -4.44 33.90
C GLU A 85 -4.24 -5.48 33.58
N ALA A 86 -3.51 -5.92 34.61
CA ALA A 86 -2.52 -6.98 34.49
C ALA A 86 -3.16 -8.32 34.05
N LYS A 87 -4.40 -8.58 34.46
CA LYS A 87 -5.17 -9.74 34.00
C LYS A 87 -5.50 -9.66 32.50
N LYS A 88 -5.82 -8.46 31.96
CA LYS A 88 -6.01 -8.27 30.51
C LYS A 88 -4.73 -8.60 29.74
N PHE A 89 -3.58 -8.04 30.16
CA PHE A 89 -2.29 -8.33 29.54
C PHE A 89 -1.94 -9.82 29.60
N LYS A 90 -2.07 -10.44 30.78
CA LYS A 90 -1.82 -11.88 30.97
C LYS A 90 -2.69 -12.74 30.06
N ARG A 91 -3.98 -12.41 29.92
CA ARG A 91 -4.88 -13.12 28.99
C ARG A 91 -4.45 -12.95 27.54
N TRP A 92 -4.11 -11.73 27.13
CA TRP A 92 -3.64 -11.46 25.76
C TRP A 92 -2.38 -12.27 25.43
N VAL A 93 -1.35 -12.23 26.30
CA VAL A 93 -0.12 -13.01 26.09
C VAL A 93 -0.40 -14.52 26.02
N THR A 94 -1.20 -15.05 26.95
CA THR A 94 -1.43 -16.51 27.08
C THR A 94 -2.42 -17.09 26.09
N HIS A 95 -3.39 -16.30 25.61
CA HIS A 95 -4.45 -16.78 24.70
C HIS A 95 -4.22 -16.37 23.24
N GLU A 96 -3.45 -15.31 22.99
CA GLU A 96 -3.20 -14.79 21.64
C GLU A 96 -1.72 -14.91 21.25
N VAL A 97 -0.81 -14.28 21.99
CA VAL A 97 0.61 -14.18 21.60
C VAL A 97 1.31 -15.54 21.60
N LEU A 98 1.40 -16.20 22.76
CA LEU A 98 2.11 -17.47 22.90
C LEU A 98 1.49 -18.60 22.04
N PRO A 99 0.14 -18.75 21.96
CA PRO A 99 -0.45 -19.73 21.08
C PRO A 99 -0.16 -19.45 19.60
N SER A 100 -0.10 -18.19 19.18
CA SER A 100 0.27 -17.82 17.81
C SER A 100 1.71 -18.22 17.53
N ILE A 101 2.67 -17.79 18.36
CA ILE A 101 4.09 -18.16 18.21
C ILE A 101 4.26 -19.68 18.18
N ARG A 102 3.61 -20.43 19.08
CA ARG A 102 3.68 -21.90 19.09
C ARG A 102 3.15 -22.54 17.81
N LYS A 103 2.09 -21.98 17.21
CA LYS A 103 1.44 -22.54 16.02
C LYS A 103 2.11 -22.13 14.71
N THR A 104 2.57 -20.89 14.62
CA THR A 104 3.02 -20.27 13.36
C THR A 104 4.51 -19.91 13.37
N GLY A 105 5.20 -20.05 14.50
CA GLY A 105 6.60 -19.66 14.68
C GLY A 105 6.81 -18.14 14.87
N SER A 106 5.74 -17.34 14.88
CA SER A 106 5.81 -15.88 14.97
C SER A 106 4.53 -15.27 15.55
N TYR A 107 4.63 -14.07 16.10
CA TYR A 107 3.49 -13.22 16.42
C TYR A 107 3.52 -11.99 15.53
N ILE A 108 2.54 -11.87 14.64
CA ILE A 108 2.42 -10.72 13.74
C ILE A 108 1.34 -9.82 14.33
N SER A 109 1.74 -8.64 14.81
CA SER A 109 0.78 -7.60 15.21
C SER A 109 -0.11 -7.24 14.02
N LYS A 110 -1.41 -7.05 14.26
CA LYS A 110 -2.40 -6.73 13.23
C LYS A 110 -2.03 -5.47 12.44
N ASP A 111 -1.29 -4.55 13.06
CA ASP A 111 -0.88 -3.28 12.46
C ASP A 111 0.26 -3.42 11.43
N VAL A 112 1.07 -4.47 11.48
CA VAL A 112 2.21 -4.67 10.57
C VAL A 112 1.78 -5.30 9.24
N LYS A 113 0.55 -5.85 9.18
CA LYS A 113 0.07 -6.68 8.06
C LYS A 113 -0.13 -5.93 6.74
N TYR A 114 -0.36 -4.61 6.79
CA TYR A 114 -0.76 -3.88 5.59
C TYR A 114 0.42 -3.60 4.65
N LEU A 115 1.62 -3.31 5.17
CA LEU A 115 2.79 -3.06 4.34
C LEU A 115 3.22 -4.31 3.58
N ASP A 116 3.22 -5.47 4.25
CA ASP A 116 3.53 -6.76 3.63
C ASP A 116 2.52 -7.12 2.53
N GLN A 117 1.23 -6.83 2.75
CA GLN A 117 0.20 -7.04 1.72
C GLN A 117 0.36 -6.10 0.52
N LEU A 118 0.69 -4.82 0.74
CA LEU A 118 0.95 -3.87 -0.35
C LEU A 118 2.20 -4.26 -1.15
N GLN A 119 3.23 -4.79 -0.49
CA GLN A 119 4.40 -5.36 -1.16
C GLN A 119 4.03 -6.60 -1.98
N GLY A 120 3.19 -7.48 -1.46
CA GLY A 120 2.65 -8.62 -2.21
C GLY A 120 1.88 -8.19 -3.46
N VAL A 121 1.03 -7.17 -3.35
CA VAL A 121 0.32 -6.58 -4.50
C VAL A 121 1.30 -6.03 -5.54
N LYS A 122 2.35 -5.32 -5.10
CA LYS A 122 3.39 -4.80 -6.00
C LYS A 122 4.10 -5.94 -6.73
N PHE A 123 4.51 -6.98 -6.01
CA PHE A 123 5.19 -8.15 -6.59
C PHE A 123 4.34 -8.80 -7.69
N VAL A 124 3.07 -9.13 -7.38
CA VAL A 124 2.15 -9.75 -8.36
C VAL A 124 1.90 -8.83 -9.55
N ALA A 125 1.70 -7.53 -9.31
CA ALA A 125 1.49 -6.56 -10.36
C ALA A 125 2.69 -6.42 -11.32
N ASP A 126 3.91 -6.50 -10.78
CA ASP A 126 5.14 -6.43 -11.54
C ASP A 126 5.39 -7.73 -12.32
N ASP A 127 5.21 -8.90 -11.68
CA ASP A 127 5.36 -10.23 -12.29
C ASP A 127 4.39 -10.44 -13.47
N LEU A 128 3.12 -10.10 -13.27
CA LEU A 128 2.08 -10.22 -14.30
C LEU A 128 2.04 -9.05 -15.30
N LYS A 129 2.94 -8.06 -15.15
CA LYS A 129 2.98 -6.83 -16.00
C LYS A 129 1.62 -6.13 -16.11
N VAL A 130 0.93 -6.01 -14.98
CA VAL A 130 -0.41 -5.42 -14.89
C VAL A 130 -0.39 -3.95 -15.31
N ASN A 131 -1.40 -3.50 -16.06
CA ASN A 131 -1.53 -2.10 -16.48
C ASN A 131 -1.81 -1.15 -15.30
N GLN A 132 -1.52 0.14 -15.44
CA GLN A 132 -1.64 1.13 -14.37
C GLN A 132 -3.03 1.20 -13.73
N GLY A 133 -4.11 1.14 -14.51
CA GLY A 133 -5.47 1.16 -13.97
C GLY A 133 -5.76 -0.06 -13.09
N SER A 134 -5.42 -1.25 -13.58
CA SER A 134 -5.61 -2.49 -12.83
C SER A 134 -4.73 -2.53 -11.57
N ARG A 135 -3.52 -1.95 -11.61
CA ARG A 135 -2.68 -1.77 -10.42
C ARG A 135 -3.35 -0.88 -9.39
N ILE A 136 -3.91 0.26 -9.79
CA ILE A 136 -4.66 1.16 -8.90
C ILE A 136 -5.81 0.40 -8.23
N LEU A 137 -6.57 -0.39 -8.99
CA LEU A 137 -7.66 -1.20 -8.44
C LEU A 137 -7.16 -2.26 -7.43
N MET A 138 -6.04 -2.93 -7.72
CA MET A 138 -5.43 -3.88 -6.78
C MET A 138 -5.01 -3.19 -5.47
N TYR A 139 -4.37 -2.02 -5.55
CA TYR A 139 -4.00 -1.24 -4.36
C TYR A 139 -5.22 -0.73 -3.58
N GLN A 140 -6.26 -0.22 -4.26
CA GLN A 140 -7.50 0.19 -3.60
C GLN A 140 -8.16 -0.96 -2.83
N LYS A 141 -8.21 -2.16 -3.42
CA LYS A 141 -8.74 -3.36 -2.75
C LYS A 141 -7.91 -3.74 -1.52
N ALA A 142 -6.59 -3.68 -1.62
CA ALA A 142 -5.70 -3.94 -0.50
C ALA A 142 -5.86 -2.92 0.63
N CYS A 143 -5.92 -1.62 0.31
CA CYS A 143 -6.19 -0.56 1.30
C CYS A 143 -7.53 -0.81 2.01
N LYS A 144 -8.61 -1.06 1.26
CA LYS A 144 -9.94 -1.32 1.82
C LYS A 144 -9.97 -2.57 2.71
N ALA A 145 -9.31 -3.65 2.32
CA ALA A 145 -9.25 -4.89 3.11
C ALA A 145 -8.54 -4.70 4.47
N ASN A 146 -7.67 -3.69 4.58
CA ASN A 146 -6.93 -3.37 5.80
C ASN A 146 -7.47 -2.12 6.51
N ASN A 147 -8.63 -1.58 6.12
CA ASN A 147 -9.19 -0.32 6.63
C ASN A 147 -8.21 0.87 6.54
N VAL A 148 -7.34 0.86 5.54
CA VAL A 148 -6.43 1.98 5.23
C VAL A 148 -7.15 2.91 4.26
N ASP A 149 -7.11 4.22 4.55
CA ASP A 149 -7.63 5.24 3.66
C ASP A 149 -6.97 5.12 2.28
N SER A 150 -7.77 5.10 1.21
CA SER A 150 -7.28 5.01 -0.17
C SER A 150 -7.47 6.30 -0.95
N SER A 151 -7.82 7.42 -0.28
CA SER A 151 -8.06 8.72 -0.91
C SER A 151 -6.84 9.29 -1.65
N PHE A 152 -5.64 8.85 -1.27
CA PHE A 152 -4.38 9.22 -1.93
C PHE A 152 -4.17 8.52 -3.29
N LEU A 153 -4.96 7.50 -3.62
CA LEU A 153 -4.89 6.81 -4.91
C LEU A 153 -5.77 7.53 -5.96
N PRO A 154 -5.34 7.58 -7.24
CA PRO A 154 -6.16 8.13 -8.31
C PRO A 154 -7.50 7.39 -8.44
N ALA A 155 -8.53 8.08 -8.95
CA ALA A 155 -9.79 7.45 -9.31
C ALA A 155 -9.57 6.39 -10.40
N TYR A 156 -10.03 5.17 -10.17
CA TYR A 156 -10.02 4.13 -11.19
C TYR A 156 -11.08 4.46 -12.24
N SER A 157 -10.67 4.60 -13.50
CA SER A 157 -11.57 4.48 -14.64
C SER A 157 -11.15 3.26 -15.44
N GLU A 158 -12.12 2.49 -15.91
CA GLU A 158 -11.88 1.38 -16.83
C GLU A 158 -11.41 1.92 -18.19
N GLU A 159 -10.19 2.45 -18.25
CA GLU A 159 -9.58 2.81 -19.52
C GLU A 159 -9.26 1.52 -20.28
N LYS A 160 -10.13 1.20 -21.24
CA LYS A 160 -9.91 0.12 -22.19
C LYS A 160 -8.55 0.33 -22.88
N LEU A 161 -7.73 -0.72 -22.88
CA LEU A 161 -6.42 -0.71 -23.52
C LEU A 161 -6.58 -0.45 -25.01
N THR A 162 -5.78 0.48 -25.52
CA THR A 162 -5.79 0.84 -26.94
C THR A 162 -4.44 0.69 -27.58
N LYS A 163 -4.41 0.31 -28.86
CA LYS A 163 -3.21 0.22 -29.68
C LYS A 163 -3.41 0.88 -31.04
N SER A 164 -2.30 1.13 -31.75
CA SER A 164 -2.36 1.61 -33.13
C SER A 164 -2.99 0.55 -34.04
N LEU A 165 -3.55 0.97 -35.17
CA LEU A 165 -4.10 0.03 -36.15
C LEU A 165 -3.04 -0.97 -36.63
N THR A 166 -1.81 -0.51 -36.85
CA THR A 166 -0.70 -1.34 -37.32
C THR A 166 -0.36 -2.43 -36.31
N ASP A 167 -0.34 -2.11 -35.02
CA ASP A 167 -0.02 -3.07 -33.97
C ASP A 167 -1.12 -4.12 -33.83
N LEU A 168 -2.37 -3.72 -33.96
CA LEU A 168 -3.51 -4.63 -33.85
C LEU A 168 -3.67 -5.54 -35.07
N LEU A 169 -3.43 -5.03 -36.28
CA LEU A 169 -3.42 -5.89 -37.48
C LEU A 169 -2.36 -6.98 -37.37
N LYS A 170 -1.17 -6.65 -36.84
CA LYS A 170 -0.12 -7.65 -36.54
C LYS A 170 -0.54 -8.60 -35.43
N GLN A 171 -1.06 -8.07 -34.31
CA GLN A 171 -1.45 -8.88 -33.15
C GLN A 171 -2.55 -9.89 -33.45
N PHE A 172 -3.50 -9.54 -34.33
CA PHE A 172 -4.63 -10.38 -34.72
C PHE A 172 -4.38 -11.15 -36.03
N ASN A 173 -3.15 -11.13 -36.57
CA ASN A 173 -2.78 -11.79 -37.84
C ASN A 173 -3.73 -11.46 -39.01
N VAL A 174 -4.16 -10.21 -39.11
CA VAL A 174 -5.05 -9.76 -40.19
C VAL A 174 -4.20 -9.42 -41.42
N GLU A 175 -4.44 -10.09 -42.54
CA GLU A 175 -3.72 -9.91 -43.81
C GLU A 175 -4.07 -8.60 -44.55
N HIS A 176 -3.93 -7.48 -43.86
CA HIS A 176 -4.10 -6.15 -44.42
C HIS A 176 -3.02 -5.20 -43.96
N SER A 177 -2.54 -4.36 -44.88
CA SER A 177 -1.76 -3.19 -44.49
C SER A 177 -2.66 -2.17 -43.81
N ALA A 178 -2.11 -1.39 -42.87
CA ALA A 178 -2.86 -0.31 -42.23
C ALA A 178 -3.44 0.69 -43.25
N ARG A 179 -2.78 0.89 -44.41
CA ARG A 179 -3.31 1.72 -45.49
C ARG A 179 -4.56 1.12 -46.11
N SER A 180 -4.51 -0.16 -46.50
CA SER A 180 -5.65 -0.88 -47.10
C SER A 180 -6.83 -0.95 -46.12
N PHE A 181 -6.56 -1.29 -44.87
CA PHE A 181 -7.59 -1.41 -43.85
C PHE A 181 -8.25 -0.06 -43.51
N ASN A 182 -7.48 1.03 -43.48
CA ASN A 182 -8.04 2.38 -43.32
C ASN A 182 -9.03 2.74 -44.43
N THR A 183 -8.79 2.33 -45.68
CA THR A 183 -9.75 2.57 -46.78
C THR A 183 -11.08 1.86 -46.49
N LYS A 184 -11.03 0.62 -45.99
CA LYS A 184 -12.25 -0.12 -45.60
C LYS A 184 -12.96 0.54 -44.42
N LEU A 185 -12.22 1.00 -43.41
CA LEU A 185 -12.79 1.73 -42.27
C LEU A 185 -13.48 3.04 -42.67
N ILE A 186 -12.92 3.76 -43.66
CA ILE A 186 -13.53 4.96 -44.22
C ILE A 186 -14.81 4.60 -44.99
N LYS A 187 -14.77 3.59 -45.84
CA LYS A 187 -15.95 3.09 -46.57
C LYS A 187 -17.06 2.64 -45.62
N ALA A 188 -16.71 2.04 -44.49
CA ALA A 188 -17.64 1.61 -43.45
C ALA A 188 -18.14 2.77 -42.54
N GLY A 189 -17.66 4.00 -42.72
CA GLY A 189 -18.03 5.16 -41.92
C GLY A 189 -17.52 5.13 -40.46
N ILE A 190 -16.51 4.32 -40.18
CA ILE A 190 -15.89 4.16 -38.86
C ILE A 190 -14.79 5.21 -38.66
N VAL A 191 -14.07 5.52 -39.74
CA VAL A 191 -13.04 6.55 -39.79
C VAL A 191 -13.46 7.62 -40.79
N GLU A 192 -13.21 8.87 -40.47
CA GLU A 192 -13.37 9.99 -41.39
C GLU A 192 -12.04 10.74 -41.58
N ILE A 193 -11.98 11.52 -42.65
CA ILE A 193 -10.87 12.42 -42.93
C ILE A 193 -11.26 13.80 -42.42
N ALA A 194 -10.55 14.27 -41.40
CA ALA A 194 -10.67 15.62 -40.87
C ALA A 194 -9.53 16.51 -41.39
N THR A 195 -9.74 17.82 -41.37
CA THR A 195 -8.78 18.81 -41.83
C THR A 195 -8.32 19.68 -40.67
N ARG A 196 -7.08 20.16 -40.76
CA ARG A 196 -6.59 21.28 -39.93
C ARG A 196 -5.86 22.31 -40.78
N PRO A 197 -5.83 23.59 -40.38
CA PRO A 197 -5.01 24.60 -41.04
C PRO A 197 -3.53 24.20 -41.01
N SER A 198 -2.82 24.45 -42.10
CA SER A 198 -1.40 24.15 -42.25
C SER A 198 -0.74 25.12 -43.22
N THR A 199 0.20 25.92 -42.71
CA THR A 199 1.03 26.81 -43.54
C THR A 199 1.98 26.06 -44.46
N LYS A 200 2.24 24.77 -44.19
CA LYS A 200 3.12 23.91 -45.02
C LYS A 200 2.38 23.20 -46.16
N ALA A 201 1.05 23.18 -46.16
CA ALA A 201 0.29 22.46 -47.16
C ALA A 201 -0.07 23.41 -48.33
N PRO A 202 0.10 23.01 -49.60
CA PRO A 202 -0.26 23.86 -50.75
C PRO A 202 -1.73 24.30 -50.76
N SER A 203 -2.63 23.47 -50.22
CA SER A 203 -4.06 23.76 -50.07
C SER A 203 -4.40 24.63 -48.85
N GLY A 204 -3.42 24.99 -48.01
CA GLY A 204 -3.63 25.63 -46.72
C GLY A 204 -4.17 24.69 -45.62
N PHE A 205 -4.49 23.44 -45.95
CA PHE A 205 -5.04 22.45 -45.02
C PHE A 205 -4.30 21.12 -45.09
N LYS A 206 -4.18 20.44 -43.94
CA LYS A 206 -3.65 19.08 -43.86
C LYS A 206 -4.74 18.13 -43.37
N ASN A 207 -4.84 16.99 -44.05
CA ASN A 207 -5.77 15.92 -43.71
C ASN A 207 -5.18 15.00 -42.63
N PHE A 208 -6.01 14.58 -41.70
CA PHE A 208 -5.71 13.54 -40.72
C PHE A 208 -6.93 12.64 -40.54
N LYS A 209 -6.71 11.43 -40.01
CA LYS A 209 -7.78 10.46 -39.78
C LYS A 209 -8.29 10.61 -38.35
N ARG A 210 -9.59 10.45 -38.13
CA ARG A 210 -10.19 10.34 -36.80
C ARG A 210 -11.34 9.35 -36.83
N LEU A 211 -11.65 8.75 -35.68
CA LEU A 211 -12.86 7.97 -35.48
C LEU A 211 -14.07 8.89 -35.50
N THR A 212 -15.12 8.43 -36.19
CA THR A 212 -16.47 8.99 -36.13
C THR A 212 -17.16 8.58 -34.83
N ASP A 213 -18.34 9.09 -34.53
CA ASP A 213 -19.13 8.65 -33.37
C ASP A 213 -19.41 7.14 -33.40
N LYS A 214 -19.61 6.57 -34.60
CA LYS A 214 -19.72 5.11 -34.79
C LYS A 214 -18.41 4.40 -34.50
N GLY A 215 -17.28 5.02 -34.85
CA GLY A 215 -15.94 4.48 -34.61
C GLY A 215 -15.50 4.53 -33.15
N LEU A 216 -16.02 5.45 -32.34
CA LEU A 216 -15.70 5.55 -30.91
C LEU A 216 -16.13 4.31 -30.11
N LYS A 217 -17.05 3.48 -30.64
CA LYS A 217 -17.35 2.16 -30.06
C LYS A 217 -16.13 1.24 -30.03
N TYR A 218 -15.24 1.37 -31.02
CA TYR A 218 -14.11 0.47 -31.26
C TYR A 218 -12.75 1.08 -30.88
N GLY A 219 -12.73 2.33 -30.39
CA GLY A 219 -11.48 3.02 -30.09
C GLY A 219 -11.67 4.44 -29.59
N LYS A 220 -10.55 5.17 -29.47
CA LYS A 220 -10.53 6.59 -29.12
C LYS A 220 -9.62 7.40 -30.04
N ASN A 221 -9.92 8.68 -30.15
CA ASN A 221 -9.07 9.65 -30.84
C ASN A 221 -8.05 10.21 -29.86
N LEU A 222 -6.80 9.75 -29.97
CA LEU A 222 -5.70 10.28 -29.17
C LEU A 222 -5.09 11.50 -29.85
N ILE A 223 -4.63 12.46 -29.08
CA ILE A 223 -3.87 13.60 -29.62
C ILE A 223 -2.60 13.07 -30.29
N SER A 224 -2.31 13.54 -31.50
CA SER A 224 -1.12 13.13 -32.24
C SER A 224 0.14 13.66 -31.55
N PRO A 225 1.16 12.81 -31.29
CA PRO A 225 2.42 13.27 -30.71
C PRO A 225 3.16 14.24 -31.62
N SER A 226 2.91 14.21 -32.94
CA SER A 226 3.52 15.12 -33.90
C SER A 226 2.82 16.48 -33.98
N ASN A 227 1.55 16.58 -33.59
CA ASN A 227 0.80 17.83 -33.64
C ASN A 227 -0.44 17.80 -32.74
N GLN A 228 -0.51 18.72 -31.77
CA GLN A 228 -1.62 18.80 -30.82
C GLN A 228 -2.99 19.15 -31.45
N ARG A 229 -3.00 19.73 -32.66
CA ARG A 229 -4.22 20.03 -33.42
C ARG A 229 -4.68 18.89 -34.32
N GLU A 230 -3.99 17.74 -34.29
CA GLU A 230 -4.37 16.53 -34.99
C GLU A 230 -4.69 15.44 -33.96
N THR A 231 -5.67 14.60 -34.27
CA THR A 231 -5.87 13.34 -33.56
C THR A 231 -5.45 12.16 -34.42
N GLN A 232 -5.26 11.01 -33.79
CA GLN A 232 -5.03 9.74 -34.44
C GLN A 232 -5.91 8.65 -33.83
N PRO A 233 -6.56 7.80 -34.64
CA PRO A 233 -7.33 6.66 -34.14
C PRO A 233 -6.43 5.68 -33.41
N HIS A 234 -6.81 5.27 -32.21
CA HIS A 234 -6.35 4.05 -31.57
C HIS A 234 -7.56 3.18 -31.25
N TYR A 235 -7.40 1.87 -31.36
CA TYR A 235 -8.52 0.94 -31.25
C TYR A 235 -8.39 0.11 -29.99
N TYR A 236 -9.52 -0.23 -29.38
CA TYR A 236 -9.55 -1.05 -28.18
C TYR A 236 -9.18 -2.50 -28.53
N ILE A 237 -8.33 -3.11 -27.70
CA ILE A 237 -7.85 -4.48 -27.95
C ILE A 237 -9.02 -5.48 -27.89
N ASP A 238 -9.95 -5.30 -26.96
CA ASP A 238 -11.08 -6.19 -26.66
C ASP A 238 -12.16 -6.22 -27.77
N THR A 239 -12.32 -5.13 -28.53
CA THR A 239 -13.35 -5.00 -29.58
C THR A 239 -12.78 -5.03 -31.00
N PHE A 240 -11.46 -5.23 -31.16
CA PHE A 240 -10.81 -5.16 -32.47
C PHE A 240 -11.26 -6.28 -33.42
N GLN A 241 -11.49 -7.49 -32.93
CA GLN A 241 -11.98 -8.58 -33.78
C GLN A 241 -13.39 -8.29 -34.34
N GLU A 242 -14.30 -7.77 -33.50
CA GLU A 242 -15.64 -7.34 -33.95
C GLU A 242 -15.54 -6.28 -35.06
N LEU A 243 -14.59 -5.35 -34.93
CA LEU A 243 -14.32 -4.34 -35.94
C LEU A 243 -13.86 -4.97 -37.26
N VAL A 244 -12.92 -5.93 -37.21
CA VAL A 244 -12.44 -6.65 -38.41
C VAL A 244 -13.58 -7.36 -39.11
N ASP A 245 -14.42 -8.07 -38.37
CA ASP A 245 -15.54 -8.84 -38.93
C ASP A 245 -16.57 -7.93 -39.59
N LYS A 246 -16.86 -6.78 -38.97
CA LYS A 246 -17.78 -5.78 -39.50
C LYS A 246 -17.29 -5.12 -40.78
N VAL A 247 -15.99 -4.87 -40.86
CA VAL A 247 -15.35 -4.18 -42.00
C VAL A 247 -15.03 -5.15 -43.14
N SER A 248 -14.90 -6.45 -42.86
CA SER A 248 -14.65 -7.48 -43.87
C SER A 248 -15.91 -7.98 -44.57
N LYS A 249 -17.11 -7.72 -44.02
CA LYS A 249 -18.40 -8.08 -44.62
C LYS A 249 -18.98 -7.02 -45.59
N ASN A 250 -18.32 -5.87 -45.75
CA ASN A 250 -18.76 -4.70 -46.56
C ASN A 250 -17.72 -4.30 -47.64
#